data_AF-A0A2N7CJ85-F1
#
_entry.id   AF-A0A2N7CJ85-F1
#
_cell.length_a   1.000
_cell.length_b   1.000
_cell.length_c   1.000
_cell.angle_alpha   90.00
_cell.angle_beta   90.00
_cell.angle_gamma   90.00
#
_symmetry.space_group_name_H-M   'P 1'
#
loop_
_entity.id
_entity.type
_entity.pdbx_description
1 polymer ?
#
loop_
_entity_poly.entity_id
_entity_poly.type
_entity_poly.pdbx_seq_one_letter_code
_entity_poly.pdbx_strand_id
1 'polypeptide(L)'
;MNPMIKTLLNIRTLRAFSRELTFEQLEDALDKLTTVYLERQESEEAEREARAEKEAKVAEMAKQMSESGIGVEDLLAALSGQPKTKKIRQSRPAKYQYTDESGTEKTWTGQGRTPSAIQTKLDAGQSIDDFLIKR
;
A
#
# COMPACT_ATOMS: atom_id res chain seq x y z
N MET A 1 27.13 -7.81 22.15
CA MET A 1 27.96 -6.74 21.56
C MET A 1 29.34 -7.32 21.31
N ASN A 2 29.91 -7.14 20.12
CA ASN A 2 31.22 -7.68 19.77
C ASN A 2 32.29 -7.18 20.76
N PRO A 3 33.13 -8.05 21.34
CA PRO A 3 34.15 -7.66 22.32
C PRO A 3 35.10 -6.59 21.80
N MET A 4 35.50 -6.61 20.52
CA MET A 4 36.35 -5.57 19.93
C MET A 4 35.67 -4.20 19.90
N ILE A 5 34.38 -4.15 19.57
CA ILE A 5 33.61 -2.89 19.57
C ILE A 5 33.58 -2.30 20.98
N LYS A 6 33.41 -3.14 21.99
CA LYS A 6 33.43 -2.69 23.39
C LYS A 6 34.80 -2.12 23.78
N THR A 7 35.89 -2.70 23.30
CA THR A 7 37.26 -2.21 23.54
C THR A 7 37.50 -0.86 22.85
N LEU A 8 37.13 -0.72 21.58
CA LEU A 8 37.33 0.50 20.79
C LEU A 8 36.47 1.69 21.27
N LEU A 9 35.22 1.43 21.68
CA LEU A 9 34.27 2.49 22.06
C LEU A 9 34.38 2.94 23.52
N ASN A 10 35.17 2.25 24.36
CA ASN A 10 35.35 2.63 25.75
C ASN A 10 36.82 3.01 26.04
N ILE A 11 37.04 4.27 26.37
CA ILE A 11 38.38 4.83 26.56
C ILE A 11 39.18 4.17 27.69
N ARG A 12 38.52 3.62 28.73
CA ARG A 12 39.22 2.95 29.84
C ARG A 12 39.78 1.61 29.39
N THR A 13 38.99 0.84 28.64
CA THR A 13 39.43 -0.46 28.09
C THR A 13 40.42 -0.26 26.94
N LEU A 14 40.22 0.75 26.10
CA LEU A 14 41.16 1.09 25.02
C LEU A 14 42.53 1.47 25.58
N ARG A 15 42.57 2.27 26.65
CA ARG A 15 43.81 2.63 27.33
C ARG A 15 44.50 1.45 28.02
N ALA A 16 43.73 0.47 28.50
CA ALA A 16 44.31 -0.75 29.04
C ALA A 16 44.95 -1.58 27.91
N PHE A 17 44.23 -1.77 26.81
CA PHE A 17 44.70 -2.49 25.62
C PHE A 17 45.92 -1.80 24.98
N SER A 18 45.95 -0.47 24.92
CA SER A 18 47.06 0.28 24.31
C SER A 18 48.38 0.14 25.07
N ARG A 19 48.38 -0.33 26.33
CA ARG A 19 49.63 -0.59 27.08
C ARG A 19 50.35 -1.85 26.62
N GLU A 20 49.65 -2.73 25.92
CA GLU A 20 50.21 -3.97 25.36
C GLU A 20 50.87 -3.72 23.99
N LEU A 21 50.72 -2.52 23.44
CA LEU A 21 51.25 -2.11 22.14
C LEU A 21 52.43 -1.16 22.30
N THR A 22 53.35 -1.19 21.32
CA THR A 22 54.37 -0.14 21.19
C THR A 22 53.75 1.15 20.67
N PHE A 23 54.45 2.27 20.84
CA PHE A 23 53.99 3.55 20.29
C PHE A 23 53.84 3.51 18.77
N GLU A 24 54.80 2.91 18.06
CA GLU A 24 54.74 2.74 16.59
C GLU A 24 53.52 1.91 16.15
N GLN A 25 53.17 0.85 16.89
CA GLN A 25 51.97 0.06 16.62
C GLN A 25 50.68 0.85 16.86
N LEU A 26 50.67 1.77 17.84
CA LEU A 26 49.53 2.66 18.08
C LEU A 26 49.37 3.69 16.97
N GLU A 27 50.46 4.22 16.43
CA GLU A 27 50.46 5.15 15.31
C GLU A 27 49.93 4.46 14.04
N ASP A 28 50.44 3.28 13.70
CA ASP A 28 49.95 2.47 12.56
C ASP A 28 48.47 2.07 12.74
N ALA A 29 48.04 1.74 13.96
CA ALA A 29 46.62 1.46 14.23
C ALA A 29 45.73 2.70 14.05
N LEU A 30 46.21 3.89 14.44
CA LEU A 30 45.50 5.15 14.24
C LEU A 30 45.37 5.49 12.76
N ASP A 31 46.44 5.34 11.99
CA ASP A 31 46.45 5.61 10.54
C ASP A 31 45.47 4.71 9.79
N LYS A 32 45.45 3.42 10.12
CA LYS A 32 44.49 2.45 9.56
C LYS A 32 43.05 2.81 9.91
N LEU A 33 42.79 3.15 11.17
CA LEU A 33 41.44 3.53 11.61
C LEU A 33 40.99 4.83 10.95
N THR A 34 41.90 5.79 10.77
CA THR A 34 41.64 7.06 10.09
C THR A 34 41.31 6.83 8.62
N THR A 35 42.06 5.97 7.94
CA THR A 35 41.77 5.58 6.54
C THR A 35 40.36 5.01 6.41
N VAL A 36 40.01 4.03 7.24
CA VAL A 36 38.67 3.42 7.23
C VAL A 36 37.57 4.44 7.56
N TYR A 37 37.83 5.35 8.49
CA TYR A 37 36.90 6.43 8.82
C TYR A 37 36.63 7.34 7.62
N LEU A 38 37.68 7.76 6.90
CA LEU A 38 37.56 8.62 5.73
C LEU A 38 36.80 7.94 4.58
N GLU A 39 37.11 6.67 4.28
CA GLU A 39 36.38 5.88 3.28
C GLU A 39 34.88 5.80 3.60
N ARG A 40 34.54 5.55 4.87
CA ARG A 40 33.15 5.50 5.32
C ARG A 40 32.49 6.88 5.24
N GLN A 41 33.19 7.95 5.63
CA GLN A 41 32.68 9.31 5.55
C GLN A 41 32.33 9.70 4.10
N GLU A 42 33.23 9.42 3.15
CA GLU A 42 33.00 9.67 1.72
C GLU A 42 31.78 8.88 1.21
N SER A 43 31.66 7.60 1.58
CA SER A 43 30.50 6.79 1.18
C SER A 43 29.18 7.32 1.75
N GLU A 44 29.15 7.75 3.01
CA GLU A 44 27.96 8.28 3.66
C GLU A 44 27.58 9.66 3.11
N GLU A 45 28.56 10.47 2.73
CA GLU A 45 28.35 11.76 2.07
C GLU A 45 27.77 11.58 0.67
N ALA A 46 28.35 10.68 -0.14
CA ALA A 46 27.81 10.34 -1.45
C ALA A 46 26.39 9.76 -1.37
N GLU A 47 26.10 8.91 -0.38
CA GLU A 47 24.74 8.41 -0.15
C GLU A 47 23.77 9.51 0.28
N ARG A 48 24.23 10.46 1.10
CA ARG A 48 23.44 11.62 1.53
C ARG A 48 23.13 12.54 0.37
N GLU A 49 24.11 12.84 -0.48
CA GLU A 49 23.94 13.65 -1.69
C GLU A 49 23.00 12.97 -2.68
N ALA A 50 23.19 11.68 -2.95
CA ALA A 50 22.30 10.92 -3.81
C ALA A 50 20.86 10.87 -3.29
N ARG A 51 20.67 10.81 -1.96
CA ARG A 51 19.35 10.89 -1.33
C ARG A 51 18.74 12.28 -1.47
N ALA A 52 19.51 13.33 -1.20
CA ALA A 52 19.08 14.72 -1.34
C ALA A 52 18.70 15.03 -2.79
N GLU A 53 19.46 14.57 -3.77
CA GLU A 53 19.12 14.71 -5.18
C GLU A 53 17.82 13.99 -5.55
N LYS A 54 17.64 12.75 -5.07
CA LYS A 54 16.40 11.99 -5.31
C LYS A 54 15.21 12.71 -4.70
N GLU A 55 15.32 13.18 -3.46
CA GLU A 55 14.27 13.92 -2.77
C GLU A 55 13.97 15.25 -3.50
N ALA A 56 14.98 15.98 -3.95
CA ALA A 56 14.80 17.20 -4.74
C ALA A 56 14.09 16.93 -6.07
N LYS A 57 14.50 15.90 -6.81
CA LYS A 57 13.84 15.47 -8.06
C LYS A 57 12.39 15.05 -7.83
N VAL A 58 12.12 14.32 -6.75
CA VAL A 58 10.74 13.93 -6.38
C VAL A 58 9.90 15.15 -6.02
N ALA A 59 10.45 16.10 -5.26
CA ALA A 59 9.76 17.34 -4.90
C ALA A 59 9.45 18.21 -6.13
N GLU A 60 10.39 18.31 -7.07
CA GLU A 60 10.18 19.01 -8.34
C GLU A 60 9.07 18.35 -9.17
N MET A 61 9.09 17.02 -9.32
CA MET A 61 8.02 16.30 -9.99
C MET A 61 6.67 16.47 -9.29
N ALA A 62 6.64 16.46 -7.96
CA ALA A 62 5.41 16.69 -7.19
C ALA A 62 4.83 18.09 -7.43
N LYS A 63 5.70 19.11 -7.56
CA LYS A 63 5.27 20.47 -7.91
C LYS A 63 4.72 20.55 -9.33
N GLN A 64 5.40 19.94 -10.31
CA GLN A 64 4.92 19.89 -11.69
C GLN A 64 3.57 19.16 -11.83
N MET A 65 3.38 18.08 -11.06
CA MET A 65 2.11 17.35 -11.02
C MET A 65 0.96 18.19 -10.46
N SER A 66 1.21 18.96 -9.39
CA SER A 66 0.18 19.82 -8.80
C SER A 66 -0.19 20.99 -9.73
N GLU A 67 0.79 21.59 -10.41
CA GLU A 67 0.56 22.63 -11.42
C GLU A 67 -0.24 22.11 -12.62
N SER A 68 -0.02 20.86 -13.02
CA SER A 68 -0.74 20.21 -14.13
C SER A 68 -2.11 19.66 -13.73
N GLY A 69 -2.48 19.72 -12.44
CA GLY A 69 -3.73 19.17 -11.91
C GLY A 69 -3.82 17.64 -11.99
N ILE A 70 -2.68 16.94 -12.12
CA ILE A 70 -2.63 15.48 -12.21
C ILE A 70 -2.52 14.91 -10.79
N GLY A 71 -3.56 14.16 -10.38
CA GLY A 71 -3.56 13.46 -9.10
C GLY A 71 -2.59 12.26 -9.11
N VAL A 72 -2.05 11.93 -7.94
CA VAL A 72 -1.15 10.77 -7.75
C VAL A 72 -1.82 9.47 -8.23
N GLU A 73 -3.13 9.35 -8.04
CA GLU A 73 -3.94 8.21 -8.48
C GLU A 73 -4.06 8.10 -10.01
N ASP A 74 -4.07 9.22 -10.72
CA ASP A 74 -4.13 9.23 -12.19
C ASP A 74 -2.77 8.87 -12.79
N LEU A 75 -1.67 9.30 -12.16
CA LEU A 75 -0.33 8.84 -12.51
C LEU A 75 -0.18 7.33 -12.23
N LEU A 76 -0.66 6.85 -11.07
CA LEU A 76 -0.60 5.43 -10.72
C LEU A 76 -1.44 4.57 -11.69
N ALA A 77 -2.59 5.08 -12.13
CA ALA A 77 -3.43 4.43 -13.13
C ALA A 77 -2.75 4.39 -14.52
N ALA A 78 -2.05 5.46 -14.90
CA ALA A 78 -1.27 5.50 -16.15
C ALA A 78 -0.07 4.54 -16.11
N LEU A 79 0.66 4.48 -15.00
CA LEU A 79 1.83 3.60 -14.82
C LEU A 79 1.47 2.11 -14.70
N SER A 80 0.32 1.80 -14.09
CA SER A 80 -0.16 0.42 -13.95
C SER A 80 -0.75 -0.16 -15.25
N GLY A 81 -0.91 0.66 -16.29
CA GLY A 81 -1.50 0.26 -17.57
C GLY A 81 -2.94 -0.27 -17.46
N GLN A 82 -3.57 -0.15 -16.29
CA GLN A 82 -4.93 -0.60 -16.07
C GLN A 82 -5.88 0.59 -16.23
N PRO A 83 -6.70 0.62 -17.30
CA PRO A 83 -7.79 1.57 -17.35
C PRO A 83 -8.68 1.33 -16.13
N LYS A 84 -9.12 2.41 -15.46
CA LYS A 84 -10.12 2.39 -14.38
C LYS A 84 -11.38 1.69 -14.89
N THR A 85 -11.42 0.36 -14.83
CA THR A 85 -12.60 -0.42 -15.16
C THR A 85 -13.54 -0.31 -13.97
N LYS A 86 -14.35 0.76 -13.97
CA LYS A 86 -15.60 0.78 -13.20
C LYS A 86 -16.46 -0.37 -13.76
N LYS A 87 -16.34 -1.54 -13.14
CA LYS A 87 -17.16 -2.71 -13.43
C LYS A 87 -18.58 -2.40 -12.94
N ILE A 88 -19.38 -1.76 -13.80
CA ILE A 88 -20.82 -1.61 -13.57
C ILE A 88 -21.40 -3.03 -13.55
N ARG A 89 -21.76 -3.52 -12.37
CA ARG A 89 -22.46 -4.80 -12.23
C ARG A 89 -23.82 -4.67 -12.92
N GLN A 90 -24.04 -5.46 -13.97
CA GLN A 90 -25.35 -5.58 -14.60
C GLN A 90 -26.36 -6.08 -13.57
N SER A 91 -27.44 -5.35 -13.36
CA SER A 91 -28.55 -5.78 -12.50
C SER A 91 -29.12 -7.09 -13.02
N ARG A 92 -29.20 -8.12 -12.17
CA ARG A 92 -29.78 -9.42 -12.55
C ARG A 92 -31.23 -9.21 -13.01
N PRO A 93 -31.67 -9.84 -14.11
CA PRO A 93 -33.04 -9.69 -14.60
C PRO A 93 -34.04 -10.19 -13.55
N ALA A 94 -35.20 -9.54 -13.46
CA ALA A 94 -36.25 -9.99 -12.56
C ALA A 94 -36.80 -11.35 -13.00
N LYS A 95 -37.11 -12.21 -12.02
CA LYS A 95 -37.55 -13.61 -12.24
C LYS A 95 -39.06 -13.77 -12.06
N TYR A 96 -39.69 -12.92 -11.24
CA TYR A 96 -41.11 -12.99 -10.91
C TYR A 96 -41.79 -11.63 -11.14
N GLN A 97 -43.05 -11.61 -11.57
CA GLN A 97 -43.90 -10.43 -11.68
C GLN A 97 -45.16 -10.60 -10.83
N TYR A 98 -45.52 -9.59 -10.06
CA TYR A 98 -46.69 -9.61 -9.19
C TYR A 98 -47.38 -8.24 -9.18
N THR A 99 -48.69 -8.23 -8.93
CA THR A 99 -49.46 -7.01 -8.71
C THR A 99 -49.50 -6.74 -7.21
N ASP A 100 -49.08 -5.54 -6.81
CA ASP A 100 -49.10 -5.11 -5.41
C ASP A 100 -50.53 -4.72 -4.97
N GLU A 101 -50.77 -4.53 -3.68
CA GLU A 101 -52.08 -4.16 -3.11
C GLU A 101 -52.62 -2.83 -3.68
N SER A 102 -51.76 -1.99 -4.24
CA SER A 102 -52.09 -0.74 -4.92
C SER A 102 -52.41 -0.89 -6.42
N GLY A 103 -52.50 -2.12 -6.95
CA GLY A 103 -52.85 -2.41 -8.34
C GLY A 103 -51.72 -2.18 -9.35
N THR A 104 -50.49 -1.92 -8.90
CA THR A 104 -49.32 -1.70 -9.77
C THR A 104 -48.52 -2.99 -9.97
N GLU A 105 -48.13 -3.27 -11.21
CA GLU A 105 -47.25 -4.41 -11.54
C GLU A 105 -45.81 -4.13 -11.12
N LYS A 106 -45.23 -5.03 -10.32
CA LYS A 106 -43.84 -4.97 -9.85
C LYS A 106 -43.12 -6.28 -10.16
N THR A 107 -41.80 -6.19 -10.30
CA THR A 107 -40.95 -7.35 -10.62
C THR A 107 -39.99 -7.65 -9.48
N TRP A 108 -39.80 -8.92 -9.16
CA TRP A 108 -38.89 -9.39 -8.11
C TRP A 108 -37.85 -10.35 -8.68
N THR A 109 -36.59 -10.17 -8.29
CA THR A 109 -35.45 -10.95 -8.77
C THR A 109 -35.35 -12.35 -8.13
N GLY A 110 -36.22 -12.66 -7.16
CA GLY A 110 -36.15 -13.90 -6.38
C GLY A 110 -35.00 -13.91 -5.36
N GLN A 111 -34.30 -12.78 -5.18
CA GLN A 111 -33.21 -12.63 -4.23
C GLN A 111 -33.66 -11.70 -3.09
N GLY A 112 -33.66 -12.20 -1.85
CA GLY A 112 -34.07 -11.46 -0.65
C GLY A 112 -35.42 -11.90 -0.10
N ARG A 113 -36.07 -11.04 0.71
CA ARG A 113 -37.39 -11.34 1.29
C ARG A 113 -38.46 -11.36 0.21
N THR A 114 -39.32 -12.38 0.24
CA THR A 114 -40.48 -12.50 -0.66
C THR A 114 -41.43 -11.32 -0.44
N PRO A 115 -41.84 -10.61 -1.51
CA PRO A 115 -42.82 -9.54 -1.41
C PRO A 115 -44.13 -10.03 -0.78
N SER A 116 -44.76 -9.21 0.06
CA SER A 116 -46.00 -9.53 0.78
C SER A 116 -47.10 -10.03 -0.17
N ALA A 117 -47.26 -9.39 -1.33
CA ALA A 117 -48.25 -9.78 -2.32
C ALA A 117 -48.05 -11.18 -2.94
N ILE A 118 -46.79 -11.67 -3.03
CA ILE A 118 -46.53 -13.06 -3.42
C ILE A 118 -46.74 -13.98 -2.22
N GLN A 119 -46.30 -13.58 -1.03
CA GLN A 119 -46.44 -14.37 0.20
C GLN A 119 -47.90 -14.66 0.52
N THR A 120 -48.79 -13.68 0.42
CA THR A 120 -50.24 -13.86 0.66
C THR A 120 -50.86 -14.88 -0.31
N LYS A 121 -50.41 -14.91 -1.57
CA LYS A 121 -50.90 -15.87 -2.56
C LYS A 121 -50.30 -17.27 -2.36
N LEU A 122 -49.06 -17.34 -1.91
CA LEU A 122 -48.42 -18.60 -1.50
C LEU A 122 -49.12 -19.20 -0.27
N ASP A 123 -49.48 -18.36 0.72
CA ASP A 123 -50.24 -18.76 1.91
C ASP A 123 -51.68 -19.19 1.57
N ALA A 124 -52.26 -18.65 0.51
CA ALA A 124 -53.54 -19.08 -0.06
C ALA A 124 -53.45 -20.38 -0.89
N GLY A 125 -52.26 -21.01 -0.96
CA GLY A 125 -52.02 -22.29 -1.62
C GLY A 125 -51.65 -22.21 -3.11
N GLN A 126 -51.33 -21.03 -3.65
CA GLN A 126 -50.84 -20.88 -5.03
C GLN A 126 -49.34 -21.16 -5.12
N SER A 127 -48.87 -21.65 -6.27
CA SER A 127 -47.44 -21.90 -6.45
C SER A 127 -46.71 -20.60 -6.76
N ILE A 128 -45.48 -20.48 -6.26
CA ILE A 128 -44.60 -19.35 -6.62
C ILE A 128 -44.29 -19.33 -8.13
N ASP A 129 -44.45 -20.46 -8.80
CA ASP A 129 -44.26 -20.61 -10.25
C ASP A 129 -45.33 -19.90 -11.07
N ASP A 130 -46.49 -19.57 -10.48
CA ASP A 130 -47.53 -18.80 -11.16
C ASP A 130 -47.12 -17.34 -11.37
N PHE A 131 -46.13 -16.86 -10.62
CA PHE A 131 -45.56 -15.52 -10.75
C PHE A 131 -44.30 -15.49 -11.61
N LEU A 132 -43.85 -16.63 -12.17
CA LEU A 132 -42.68 -16.62 -13.05
C LEU A 132 -42.95 -15.74 -14.26
N ILE A 133 -42.01 -14.84 -14.55
CA ILE A 133 -41.99 -14.14 -15.83
C ILE A 133 -41.68 -15.21 -16.89
N LYS A 134 -42.69 -15.72 -17.57
CA LYS A 134 -42.51 -16.56 -18.76
C LYS A 134 -41.92 -15.66 -19.84
N ARG A 135 -40.69 -15.95 -20.24
CA ARG A 135 -39.93 -15.19 -21.23
C ARG A 135 -39.77 -16.02 -22.49
#